data_AF-A0A7J7EUI6-F1
#
_entry.id   AF-A0A7J7EUI6-F1
#
_cell.length_a   1.000
_cell.length_b   1.000
_cell.length_c   1.000
_cell.angle_alpha   90.00
_cell.angle_beta   90.00
_cell.angle_gamma   90.00
#
_symmetry.space_group_name_H-M   'P 1'
#
loop_
_entity.id
_entity.type
_entity.pdbx_description
1 polymer ?
#
loop_
_entity_poly.entity_id
_entity_poly.type
_entity_poly.pdbx_seq_one_letter_code
_entity_poly.pdbx_strand_id
1 'polypeptide(L)'
;MVFLTTALWLRSRLTDRYWRVQEVLRHARHFRGRKNRCYRLAVRAVTRAFVKCTRARRVKKRSMRTLWINRITAASQEHGLKYPAFIGNLIKVQLRMSCCDADPLQKPAQLCQVELNRKVLADLAIYEPKTFKSLAALAKRRRQEGFAAALGDGKEPEGIFSRVVQYH
;
A
#
# COMPACT_ATOMS: atom_id res chain seq x y z
N MET A 1 -1.41 40.04 -39.34
CA MET A 1 -1.16 39.14 -40.49
C MET A 1 -1.64 39.88 -41.72
N VAL A 2 -0.74 40.47 -42.50
CA VAL A 2 -1.09 41.17 -43.75
C VAL A 2 -0.96 40.15 -44.87
N PHE A 3 -2.08 39.79 -45.50
CA PHE A 3 -2.12 38.87 -46.64
C PHE A 3 -2.14 39.72 -47.92
N LEU A 4 -1.07 39.67 -48.72
CA LEU A 4 -0.91 40.52 -49.91
C LEU A 4 -1.48 39.89 -51.20
N THR A 5 -1.89 38.61 -51.19
CA THR A 5 -2.51 37.92 -52.34
C THR A 5 -3.61 36.94 -51.92
N THR A 6 -4.62 36.76 -52.78
CA THR A 6 -5.79 35.86 -52.56
C THR A 6 -5.39 34.38 -52.45
N ALA A 7 -4.34 33.95 -53.16
CA ALA A 7 -3.79 32.60 -53.06
C ALA A 7 -3.18 32.28 -51.68
N LEU A 8 -2.62 33.28 -50.98
CA LEU A 8 -2.10 33.14 -49.61
C LEU A 8 -3.24 33.08 -48.56
N TRP A 9 -4.38 33.71 -48.86
CA TRP A 9 -5.58 33.67 -48.01
C TRP A 9 -6.30 32.31 -48.08
N LEU A 10 -6.40 31.72 -49.28
CA LEU A 10 -6.98 30.39 -49.48
C LEU A 10 -6.17 29.26 -48.82
N ARG A 11 -4.88 29.51 -48.52
CA ARG A 11 -3.96 28.58 -47.85
C ARG A 11 -3.80 28.92 -46.36
N SER A 12 -4.89 29.26 -45.67
CA SER A 12 -4.83 29.60 -44.24
C SER A 12 -4.53 28.37 -43.37
N ARG A 13 -3.47 28.45 -42.56
CA ARG A 13 -3.05 27.38 -41.64
C ARG A 13 -3.82 27.45 -40.32
N LEU A 14 -4.42 26.33 -39.90
CA LEU A 14 -4.89 25.94 -38.54
C LEU A 14 -5.28 27.09 -37.61
N THR A 15 -6.57 27.42 -37.56
CA THR A 15 -7.19 28.38 -36.63
C THR A 15 -7.15 27.93 -35.17
N ASP A 16 -7.03 26.62 -34.90
CA ASP A 16 -7.21 26.05 -33.55
C ASP A 16 -5.92 25.95 -32.72
N ARG A 17 -4.79 26.42 -33.26
CA ARG A 17 -3.48 26.27 -32.61
C ARG A 17 -3.43 26.88 -31.21
N TYR A 18 -4.07 28.04 -31.04
CA TYR A 18 -4.09 28.76 -29.77
C TYR A 18 -4.70 27.91 -28.64
N TRP A 19 -5.86 27.31 -28.87
CA TRP A 19 -6.55 26.48 -27.90
C TRP A 19 -5.74 25.25 -27.49
N ARG A 20 -5.07 24.58 -28.46
CA ARG A 20 -4.19 23.43 -28.18
C ARG A 20 -2.98 23.82 -27.30
N VAL A 21 -2.39 24.98 -27.58
CA VAL A 21 -1.27 25.50 -26.75
C VAL A 21 -1.75 25.85 -25.35
N GLN A 22 -2.92 26.48 -25.24
CA GLN A 22 -3.49 26.89 -23.97
C GLN A 22 -3.86 25.70 -23.07
N GLU A 23 -4.34 24.60 -23.65
CA GLU A 23 -4.61 23.36 -22.93
C GLU A 23 -3.36 22.80 -22.24
N VAL A 24 -2.23 22.73 -22.96
CA VAL A 24 -0.95 22.27 -22.38
C VAL A 24 -0.43 23.26 -21.34
N LEU A 25 -0.52 24.56 -21.60
CA LEU A 25 -0.06 25.60 -20.67
C LEU A 25 -0.90 25.63 -19.39
N ARG A 26 -2.19 25.27 -19.44
CA ARG A 26 -3.04 25.11 -18.24
C ARG A 26 -2.43 24.14 -17.23
N HIS A 27 -1.87 23.03 -17.68
CA HIS A 27 -1.19 22.06 -16.82
C HIS A 27 0.19 22.52 -16.34
N ALA A 28 0.83 23.45 -17.07
CA ALA A 28 2.17 23.95 -16.79
C ALA A 28 2.21 25.26 -15.96
N ARG A 29 1.06 25.86 -15.60
CA ARG A 29 1.00 27.19 -14.95
C ARG A 29 1.88 27.31 -13.70
N HIS A 30 1.91 26.27 -12.87
CA HIS A 30 2.66 26.23 -11.62
C HIS A 30 4.15 25.88 -11.80
N PHE A 31 4.62 25.62 -13.03
CA PHE A 31 6.03 25.34 -13.27
C PHE A 31 6.89 26.58 -13.13
N ARG A 32 8.12 26.40 -12.63
CA ARG A 32 9.09 27.48 -12.47
C ARG A 32 9.82 27.80 -13.80
N GLY A 33 10.15 29.07 -14.00
CA GLY A 33 10.97 29.54 -15.13
C GLY A 33 10.22 29.56 -16.46
N ARG A 34 10.90 29.31 -17.59
CA ARG A 34 10.28 29.38 -18.94
C ARG A 34 9.32 28.21 -19.26
N LYS A 35 9.26 27.19 -18.41
CA LYS A 35 8.44 25.98 -18.62
C LYS A 35 6.93 26.22 -18.45
N ASN A 36 6.52 27.33 -17.83
CA ASN A 36 5.12 27.73 -17.69
C ASN A 36 4.62 28.66 -18.81
N ARG A 37 5.52 29.18 -19.66
CA ARG A 37 5.21 30.16 -20.72
C ARG A 37 5.52 29.63 -22.12
N CYS A 38 6.67 28.97 -22.31
CA CYS A 38 7.10 28.51 -23.62
C CYS A 38 6.54 27.11 -23.93
N TYR A 39 5.63 26.99 -24.91
CA TYR A 39 4.97 25.73 -25.29
C TYR A 39 5.95 24.55 -25.49
N ARG A 40 7.05 24.74 -26.23
CA ARG A 40 8.04 23.67 -26.50
C ARG A 40 8.69 23.12 -25.23
N LEU A 41 8.90 23.96 -24.21
CA LEU A 41 9.44 23.53 -22.92
C LEU A 41 8.35 22.95 -22.02
N ALA A 42 7.13 23.53 -22.07
CA ALA A 42 5.97 23.08 -21.32
C ALA A 42 5.59 21.65 -21.69
N VAL A 43 5.47 21.32 -22.99
CA VAL A 43 5.15 19.96 -23.46
C VAL A 43 6.11 18.93 -22.86
N ARG A 44 7.43 19.16 -22.96
CA ARG A 44 8.44 18.25 -22.41
C ARG A 44 8.30 18.09 -20.89
N ALA A 45 8.00 19.16 -20.17
CA ALA A 45 7.84 19.15 -18.71
C ALA A 45 6.55 18.44 -18.29
N VAL A 46 5.43 18.74 -18.96
CA VAL A 46 4.10 18.15 -18.71
C VAL A 46 4.13 16.64 -18.97
N THR A 47 4.70 16.19 -20.09
CA THR A 47 4.84 14.76 -20.39
C THR A 47 5.63 14.04 -19.29
N ARG A 48 6.76 14.60 -18.86
CA ARG A 48 7.55 14.05 -17.75
C ARG A 48 6.77 14.03 -16.43
N ALA A 49 5.99 15.08 -16.15
CA ALA A 49 5.16 15.16 -14.96
C ALA A 49 4.08 14.08 -14.95
N PHE A 50 3.42 13.82 -16.09
CA PHE A 50 2.41 12.77 -16.20
C PHE A 50 3.00 11.36 -16.03
N VAL A 51 4.15 11.07 -16.65
CA VAL A 51 4.86 9.80 -16.43
C VAL A 51 5.22 9.62 -14.95
N LYS A 52 5.75 10.67 -14.32
CA LYS A 52 6.07 10.66 -12.88
C LYS A 52 4.82 10.46 -12.02
N CYS A 53 3.71 11.11 -12.34
CA CYS A 53 2.45 10.99 -11.60
C CYS A 53 1.95 9.54 -11.61
N THR A 54 1.93 8.89 -12.78
CA THR A 54 1.51 7.49 -12.92
C THR A 54 2.43 6.55 -12.14
N ARG A 55 3.76 6.74 -12.23
CA ARG A 55 4.74 5.96 -11.45
C ARG A 55 4.58 6.21 -9.95
N ALA A 56 4.39 7.46 -9.54
CA ALA A 56 4.27 7.87 -8.14
C ALA A 56 3.03 7.27 -7.47
N ARG A 57 1.92 7.07 -8.18
CA ARG A 57 0.73 6.35 -7.62
C ARG A 57 1.08 4.94 -7.16
N ARG A 58 1.94 4.22 -7.92
CA ARG A 58 2.42 2.87 -7.54
C ARG A 58 3.42 2.94 -6.39
N VAL A 59 4.35 3.90 -6.43
CA VAL A 59 5.36 4.10 -5.37
C VAL A 59 4.71 4.52 -4.05
N LYS A 60 3.70 5.39 -4.06
CA LYS A 60 2.97 5.85 -2.87
C LYS A 60 2.44 4.67 -2.04
N LYS A 61 1.88 3.64 -2.68
CA LYS A 61 1.41 2.44 -1.98
C LYS A 61 2.55 1.71 -1.25
N ARG A 62 3.74 1.64 -1.86
CA ARG A 62 4.94 1.04 -1.25
C ARG A 62 5.46 1.90 -0.10
N SER A 63 5.63 3.21 -0.32
CA SER A 63 6.10 4.15 0.71
C SER A 63 5.19 4.19 1.93
N MET A 64 3.86 4.19 1.72
CA MET A 64 2.89 4.13 2.83
C MET A 64 2.99 2.81 3.60
N ARG A 65 3.16 1.68 2.90
CA ARG A 65 3.36 0.39 3.56
C ARG A 65 4.64 0.39 4.39
N THR A 66 5.74 0.91 3.87
CA THR A 66 7.00 1.05 4.63
C THR A 66 6.81 1.93 5.86
N LEU A 67 6.12 3.07 5.75
CA LEU A 67 5.82 3.93 6.88
C LEU A 67 5.01 3.20 7.97
N TRP A 68 3.97 2.47 7.59
CA TRP A 68 3.18 1.68 8.54
C TRP A 68 4.01 0.60 9.21
N ILE A 69 4.88 -0.10 8.47
CA ILE A 69 5.78 -1.10 9.04
C ILE A 69 6.71 -0.46 10.07
N ASN A 70 7.30 0.70 9.74
CA ASN A 70 8.20 1.41 10.66
C ASN A 70 7.48 1.84 11.95
N ARG A 71 6.26 2.37 11.82
CA ARG A 71 5.41 2.75 12.97
C ARG A 71 5.08 1.55 13.86
N ILE A 72 4.63 0.44 13.26
CA ILE A 72 4.31 -0.79 14.01
C ILE A 72 5.58 -1.37 14.65
N THR A 73 6.73 -1.28 13.97
CA THR A 73 8.00 -1.76 14.51
C THR A 73 8.39 -0.99 15.76
N ALA A 74 8.28 0.35 15.74
CA ALA A 74 8.53 1.18 16.92
C ALA A 74 7.60 0.84 18.08
N ALA A 75 6.29 0.78 17.83
CA ALA A 75 5.30 0.43 18.86
C ALA A 75 5.50 -1.01 19.40
N SER A 76 5.88 -1.96 18.56
CA SER A 76 6.19 -3.33 19.00
C SER A 76 7.41 -3.35 19.91
N GLN A 77 8.43 -2.53 19.62
CA GLN A 77 9.66 -2.44 20.41
C GLN A 77 9.41 -1.85 21.79
N GLU A 78 8.52 -0.86 21.92
CA GLU A 78 8.06 -0.34 23.22
C GLU A 78 7.45 -1.43 24.12
N HIS A 79 6.86 -2.46 23.50
CA HIS A 79 6.34 -3.63 24.19
C HIS A 79 7.31 -4.82 24.22
N GLY A 80 8.56 -4.67 23.81
CA GLY A 80 9.58 -5.73 23.81
C GLY A 80 9.38 -6.82 22.76
N LEU A 81 8.72 -6.51 21.64
CA LEU A 81 8.50 -7.41 20.51
C LEU A 81 9.16 -6.88 19.23
N LYS A 82 9.66 -7.80 18.40
CA LYS A 82 10.09 -7.47 17.04
C LYS A 82 8.91 -7.59 16.07
N TYR A 83 8.84 -6.69 15.08
CA TYR A 83 7.80 -6.68 14.04
C TYR A 83 7.49 -8.05 13.38
N PRO A 84 8.49 -8.84 12.90
CA PRO A 84 8.19 -10.13 12.25
C PRO A 84 7.57 -11.13 13.21
N ALA A 85 7.98 -11.13 14.50
CA ALA A 85 7.38 -11.97 15.52
C ALA A 85 5.94 -11.51 15.83
N PHE A 86 5.71 -10.19 15.94
CA PHE A 86 4.39 -9.64 16.19
C PHE A 86 3.40 -10.00 15.07
N ILE A 87 3.72 -9.69 13.81
CA ILE A 87 2.86 -9.99 12.66
C ILE A 87 2.72 -11.49 12.44
N GLY A 88 3.81 -12.25 12.56
CA GLY A 88 3.79 -13.70 12.42
C GLY A 88 2.87 -14.36 13.44
N ASN A 89 2.88 -13.91 14.70
CA ASN A 89 2.02 -14.46 15.73
C ASN A 89 0.55 -14.05 15.56
N LEU A 90 0.27 -12.82 15.10
CA LEU A 90 -1.09 -12.41 14.75
C LEU A 90 -1.67 -13.24 13.60
N ILE A 91 -0.85 -13.58 12.59
CA ILE A 91 -1.27 -14.46 11.48
C ILE A 91 -1.30 -15.93 11.89
N LYS A 92 -0.47 -16.40 12.84
CA LYS A 92 -0.50 -17.80 13.30
C LYS A 92 -1.70 -18.13 14.17
N VAL A 93 -2.41 -17.12 14.66
CA VAL A 93 -3.77 -17.30 15.19
C VAL A 93 -4.75 -17.64 14.05
N GLN A 94 -4.34 -17.55 12.77
CA GLN A 94 -5.18 -17.61 11.57
C GLN A 94 -5.04 -18.88 10.70
N LEU A 95 -3.98 -19.71 10.79
CA LEU A 95 -3.75 -20.77 9.78
C LEU A 95 -3.16 -22.10 10.31
N ARG A 96 -3.81 -23.21 9.97
CA ARG A 96 -3.18 -24.46 9.54
C ARG A 96 -3.55 -24.73 8.08
N MET A 97 -2.55 -25.03 7.24
CA MET A 97 -2.75 -25.87 6.05
C MET A 97 -2.73 -27.32 6.52
N SER A 98 -3.86 -28.02 6.43
CA SER A 98 -3.86 -29.47 6.24
C SER A 98 -3.77 -29.71 4.75
N CYS A 99 -2.56 -29.99 4.26
CA CYS A 99 -2.38 -30.58 2.94
C CYS A 99 -2.52 -32.10 3.08
N CYS A 100 -3.77 -32.54 3.10
CA CYS A 100 -4.22 -33.84 2.64
C CYS A 100 -5.62 -33.59 2.05
N ASP A 101 -5.71 -33.69 0.71
CA ASP A 101 -6.93 -33.85 -0.07
C ASP A 101 -7.91 -32.65 -0.17
N ALA A 102 -7.68 -31.71 -1.10
CA ALA A 102 -8.74 -30.94 -1.80
C ALA A 102 -8.19 -29.99 -2.89
N ASP A 103 -9.00 -29.77 -3.93
CA ASP A 103 -8.73 -29.18 -5.23
C ASP A 103 -7.97 -27.83 -5.30
N PRO A 104 -7.10 -27.61 -6.32
CA PRO A 104 -6.33 -26.36 -6.51
C PRO A 104 -7.14 -25.08 -6.83
N LEU A 105 -8.46 -25.17 -7.02
CA LEU A 105 -9.29 -24.08 -7.54
C LEU A 105 -10.18 -23.37 -6.50
N GLN A 106 -10.25 -23.86 -5.27
CA GLN A 106 -11.02 -23.22 -4.21
C GLN A 106 -10.10 -22.31 -3.37
N LYS A 107 -10.19 -20.99 -3.57
CA LYS A 107 -9.64 -20.04 -2.59
C LYS A 107 -10.39 -20.29 -1.26
N PRO A 108 -9.71 -20.62 -0.15
CA PRO A 108 -10.41 -20.80 1.11
C PRO A 108 -11.05 -19.47 1.49
N ALA A 109 -12.39 -19.47 1.58
CA ALA A 109 -13.17 -18.35 2.07
C ALA A 109 -12.78 -18.15 3.54
N GLN A 110 -12.16 -17.00 3.80
CA GLN A 110 -11.59 -16.64 5.09
C GLN A 110 -12.68 -16.16 6.03
N LEU A 111 -12.98 -16.94 7.05
CA LEU A 111 -13.51 -16.42 8.29
C LEU A 111 -12.83 -17.21 9.39
N CYS A 112 -12.20 -16.68 10.43
CA CYS A 112 -11.86 -15.31 10.82
C CYS A 112 -10.70 -15.46 11.88
N GLN A 113 -10.07 -14.41 12.42
CA GLN A 113 -10.73 -13.14 12.70
C GLN A 113 -9.84 -11.88 12.83
N VAL A 114 -8.50 -11.94 12.91
CA VAL A 114 -7.67 -10.71 13.07
C VAL A 114 -6.91 -10.38 11.78
N GLU A 115 -7.63 -10.19 10.69
CA GLU A 115 -7.09 -9.65 9.45
C GLU A 115 -6.92 -8.12 9.56
N LEU A 116 -6.08 -7.69 10.50
CA LEU A 116 -5.80 -6.28 10.65
C LEU A 116 -4.78 -5.83 9.61
N ASN A 117 -5.25 -4.98 8.72
CA ASN A 117 -4.39 -4.26 7.81
C ASN A 117 -3.33 -3.45 8.56
N ARG A 118 -2.13 -3.33 7.98
CA ARG A 118 -1.02 -2.54 8.55
C ARG A 118 -1.38 -1.08 8.78
N LYS A 119 -2.32 -0.54 7.98
CA LYS A 119 -2.88 0.79 8.22
C LYS A 119 -3.58 0.83 9.58
N VAL A 120 -4.54 -0.07 9.82
CA VAL A 120 -5.32 -0.13 11.06
C VAL A 120 -4.41 -0.39 12.27
N LEU A 121 -3.44 -1.30 12.15
CA LEU A 121 -2.46 -1.54 13.23
C LEU A 121 -1.62 -0.30 13.55
N ALA A 122 -1.19 0.45 12.54
CA ALA A 122 -0.45 1.68 12.75
C ALA A 122 -1.34 2.79 13.35
N ASP A 123 -2.62 2.85 12.97
CA ASP A 123 -3.57 3.81 13.52
C ASP A 123 -3.89 3.48 15.00
N LEU A 124 -4.12 2.20 15.32
CA LEU A 124 -4.32 1.73 16.70
C LEU A 124 -3.09 1.99 17.58
N ALA A 125 -1.88 1.80 17.06
CA ALA A 125 -0.66 2.10 17.80
C ALA A 125 -0.54 3.58 18.19
N ILE A 126 -1.13 4.50 17.42
CA ILE A 126 -1.06 5.95 17.66
C ILE A 126 -2.22 6.41 18.56
N TYR A 127 -3.44 6.02 18.21
CA TYR A 127 -4.65 6.56 18.85
C TYR A 127 -5.12 5.71 20.04
N GLU A 128 -4.84 4.40 20.04
CA GLU A 128 -5.39 3.45 21.02
C GLU A 128 -4.29 2.55 21.63
N PRO A 129 -3.42 3.11 22.50
CA PRO A 129 -2.26 2.39 23.03
C PRO A 129 -2.64 1.18 23.90
N LYS A 130 -3.80 1.23 24.58
CA LYS A 130 -4.31 0.11 25.41
C LYS A 130 -4.66 -1.10 24.55
N THR A 131 -5.31 -0.88 23.41
CA THR A 131 -5.67 -1.92 22.44
C THR A 131 -4.43 -2.50 21.78
N PHE A 132 -3.45 -1.67 21.44
CA PHE A 132 -2.20 -2.17 20.89
C PHE A 132 -1.42 -3.03 21.91
N LYS A 133 -1.43 -2.65 23.19
CA LYS A 133 -0.85 -3.43 24.29
C LYS A 133 -1.51 -4.81 24.45
N SER A 134 -2.84 -4.90 24.37
CA SER A 134 -3.54 -6.19 24.48
C SER A 134 -3.22 -7.11 23.29
N LEU A 135 -3.14 -6.57 22.07
CA LEU A 135 -2.69 -7.30 20.88
C LEU A 135 -1.24 -7.79 21.03
N ALA A 136 -0.34 -6.95 21.57
CA ALA A 136 1.03 -7.34 21.85
C ALA A 136 1.12 -8.46 22.91
N ALA A 137 0.30 -8.39 23.96
CA ALA A 137 0.22 -9.44 24.97
C ALA A 137 -0.28 -10.77 24.38
N LEU A 138 -1.32 -10.73 23.53
CA LEU A 138 -1.82 -11.89 22.80
C LEU A 138 -0.73 -12.50 21.90
N ALA A 139 -0.01 -11.66 21.16
CA ALA A 139 1.09 -12.09 20.31
C ALA A 139 2.26 -12.72 21.11
N LYS A 140 2.54 -12.26 22.34
CA LYS A 140 3.51 -12.88 23.25
C LYS A 140 3.04 -14.26 23.71
N ARG A 141 1.78 -14.36 24.16
CA ARG A 141 1.22 -15.62 24.66
C ARG A 141 1.22 -16.70 23.59
N ARG A 142 0.78 -16.38 22.37
CA ARG A 142 0.84 -17.31 21.24
C ARG A 142 2.26 -17.75 20.90
N ARG A 143 3.24 -16.85 21.05
CA ARG A 143 4.66 -17.17 20.86
C ARG A 143 5.15 -18.21 21.85
N GLN A 144 4.80 -18.03 23.12
CA GLN A 144 5.18 -18.95 24.20
C GLN A 144 4.55 -20.32 24.01
N GLU A 145 3.26 -20.39 23.67
CA GLU A 145 2.59 -21.65 23.32
C GLU A 145 3.25 -22.34 22.13
N GLY A 146 3.68 -21.58 21.11
CA GLY A 146 4.43 -22.13 19.98
C GLY A 146 5.80 -22.68 20.36
N PHE A 147 6.48 -22.09 21.35
CA PHE A 147 7.75 -22.62 21.87
C PHE A 147 7.53 -23.86 22.74
N ALA A 148 6.52 -23.86 23.60
CA ALA A 148 6.17 -25.02 24.43
C ALA A 148 5.82 -26.24 23.57
N ALA A 149 4.96 -26.06 22.56
CA ALA A 149 4.59 -27.11 21.63
C ALA A 149 5.78 -27.65 20.80
N ALA A 150 6.78 -26.80 20.52
CA ALA A 150 7.98 -27.23 19.79
C ALA A 150 9.00 -27.97 20.67
N LEU A 151 8.99 -27.75 21.99
CA LEU A 151 9.83 -28.45 22.95
C LEU A 151 9.22 -29.78 23.40
N GLY A 152 7.89 -29.91 23.38
CA GLY A 152 7.20 -31.14 23.76
C GLY A 152 7.21 -32.20 22.67
N ASP A 153 7.06 -33.47 23.08
CA ASP A 153 7.04 -34.64 22.19
C ASP A 153 5.72 -34.81 21.38
N GLY A 154 4.90 -33.76 21.30
CA GLY A 154 3.58 -33.80 20.64
C GLY A 154 2.48 -34.56 21.38
N LYS A 155 2.77 -35.11 22.58
CA LYS A 155 1.79 -35.77 23.45
C LYS A 155 0.92 -34.79 24.23
N GLU A 156 1.42 -33.58 24.46
CA GLU A 156 0.70 -32.53 25.16
C GLU A 156 -0.41 -31.94 24.27
N PRO A 157 -1.57 -31.59 24.86
CA PRO A 157 -2.66 -30.99 24.10
C PRO A 157 -2.26 -29.61 23.56
N GLU A 158 -2.87 -29.23 22.44
CA GLU A 158 -2.67 -27.90 21.87
C GLU A 158 -3.06 -26.77 22.84
N GLY A 159 -2.24 -25.71 22.84
CA GLY A 159 -2.48 -24.49 23.62
C GLY A 159 -3.78 -23.79 23.26
N ILE A 160 -4.34 -23.04 24.20
CA ILE A 160 -5.69 -22.44 24.09
C ILE A 160 -5.79 -21.51 22.88
N PHE A 161 -4.79 -20.67 22.62
CA PHE A 161 -4.78 -19.74 21.47
C PHE A 161 -4.21 -20.37 20.19
N SER A 162 -3.81 -21.64 20.25
CA SER A 162 -3.41 -22.42 19.07
C SER A 162 -4.54 -23.23 18.45
N ARG A 163 -5.66 -23.41 19.16
CA ARG A 163 -6.84 -24.12 18.64
C ARG A 163 -7.45 -23.34 17.48
N VAL A 164 -7.79 -24.05 16.42
CA VAL A 164 -8.31 -23.47 15.17
C VAL A 164 -9.79 -23.83 15.01
N VAL A 165 -10.61 -22.82 14.72
CA VAL A 165 -12.02 -23.01 14.34
C VAL A 165 -12.06 -23.60 12.92
N GLN A 166 -12.63 -24.78 12.78
CA GLN A 166 -12.80 -25.44 11.48
C GLN A 166 -14.10 -24.96 10.81
N TYR A 167 -14.03 -24.66 9.52
CA TYR A 167 -15.20 -24.34 8.70
C TYR A 167 -15.36 -25.43 7.66
N HIS A 168 -16.54 -26.03 7.59
CA HIS A 168 -16.94 -27.04 6.63
C HIS A 168 -17.85 -26.43 5.56
#